data_AF-A0A5J4XZA8-F1
#
_entry.id   AF-A0A5J4XZA8-F1
#
_cell.length_a   1.000
_cell.length_b   1.000
_cell.length_c   1.000
_cell.angle_alpha   90.00
_cell.angle_beta   90.00
_cell.angle_gamma   90.00
#
_symmetry.space_group_name_H-M   'P 1'
#
loop_
_entity.id
_entity.type
_entity.pdbx_description
1 polymer ?
#
loop_
_entity_poly.entity_id
_entity_poly.type
_entity_poly.pdbx_seq_one_letter_code
_entity_poly.pdbx_strand_id
1 'polypeptide(L)'
;MASVYAPVERQERAPFFQQCLLPAMPVGTPLLLGGDWNCVADNLDLVGGQPGTRQHGFRSGLLPFQQALGLQDAFRCLHPQAKEFTYTATNNASSARIDRWLVSDGLLPSVSAASVSDLILSDHYGVAITVSPADAPPRGPGLWSMPSAIISHPAFKTLMTAQIQTFLQANAVTTALSRAARWDQLKVHIQDVARNYCSTFHAERTRQLRVLRVRASKARAAYMAAPDRELSTLRQMMEVPNEPGLSPNNGLENALLSDQSMASNPRKGQAKRSGAKTTSHDGKAGHVMTHVCHCVLQED
;
A
#
# COMPACT_ATOMS: atom_id res chain seq x y z
N MET A 1 7.30 -10.54 6.91
CA MET A 1 6.73 -9.16 6.97
C MET A 1 5.58 -9.19 7.96
N ALA A 2 5.44 -8.16 8.79
CA ALA A 2 4.30 -8.00 9.69
C ALA A 2 3.85 -6.53 9.74
N SER A 3 2.58 -6.32 10.05
CA SER A 3 2.02 -5.01 10.39
C SER A 3 1.93 -4.87 11.91
N VAL A 4 2.26 -3.70 12.45
CA VAL A 4 2.23 -3.42 13.90
C VAL A 4 1.43 -2.15 14.15
N TYR A 5 0.55 -2.19 15.14
CA TYR A 5 -0.12 -1.03 15.70
C TYR A 5 0.20 -0.97 17.20
N ALA A 6 1.02 0.00 17.61
CA ALA A 6 1.42 0.14 19.00
C ALA A 6 0.40 0.97 19.79
N PRO A 7 0.25 0.75 21.12
CA PRO A 7 -0.71 1.48 21.94
C PRO A 7 -0.52 3.01 21.91
N VAL A 8 -1.63 3.73 21.93
CA VAL A 8 -1.65 5.20 21.99
C VAL A 8 -1.17 5.66 23.37
N GLU A 9 -1.57 4.95 24.43
CA GLU A 9 -1.27 5.22 25.83
C GLU A 9 0.24 5.03 26.10
N ARG A 10 0.92 6.12 26.48
CA ARG A 10 2.39 6.12 26.65
C ARG A 10 2.91 5.05 27.63
N GLN A 11 2.13 4.76 28.67
CA GLN A 11 2.49 3.80 29.71
C GLN A 11 2.45 2.34 29.23
N GLU A 12 1.67 2.05 28.19
CA GLU A 12 1.47 0.68 27.70
C GLU A 12 2.48 0.28 26.63
N ARG A 13 3.13 1.26 25.99
CA ARG A 13 4.06 1.03 24.88
C ARG A 13 5.26 0.17 25.26
N ALA A 14 5.94 0.49 26.36
CA ALA A 14 7.12 -0.27 26.77
C ALA A 14 6.77 -1.74 27.12
N PRO A 15 5.73 -2.03 27.93
CA PRO A 15 5.23 -3.40 28.11
C PRO A 15 4.86 -4.07 26.79
N PHE A 16 4.14 -3.39 25.90
CA PHE A 16 3.75 -3.93 24.60
C PHE A 16 4.97 -4.37 23.78
N PHE A 17 5.98 -3.51 23.64
CA PHE A 17 7.16 -3.86 22.83
C PHE A 17 7.98 -5.00 23.46
N GLN A 18 8.19 -4.97 24.78
CA GLN A 18 9.12 -5.89 25.45
C GLN A 18 8.49 -7.22 25.85
N GLN A 19 7.23 -7.21 26.28
CA GLN A 19 6.56 -8.38 26.85
C GLN A 19 5.61 -9.05 25.86
N CYS A 20 5.12 -8.32 24.86
CA CYS A 20 4.18 -8.87 23.87
C CYS A 20 4.82 -9.04 22.50
N LEU A 21 5.37 -7.96 21.92
CA LEU A 21 5.83 -7.97 20.53
C LEU A 21 7.17 -8.70 20.37
N LEU A 22 8.17 -8.41 21.22
CA LEU A 22 9.50 -9.03 21.13
C LEU A 22 9.43 -10.56 21.21
N PRO A 23 8.72 -11.19 22.16
CA PRO A 23 8.61 -12.65 22.22
C PRO A 23 7.88 -13.29 21.04
N ALA A 24 7.03 -12.52 20.35
CA ALA A 24 6.28 -12.99 19.18
C ALA A 24 7.09 -12.95 17.87
N MET A 25 8.26 -12.31 17.85
CA MET A 25 9.07 -12.18 16.64
C MET A 25 9.83 -13.49 16.33
N PRO A 26 9.84 -13.93 15.05
CA PRO A 26 10.58 -15.13 14.68
C PRO A 26 12.10 -14.90 14.77
N VAL A 27 12.81 -15.89 15.33
CA VAL A 27 14.27 -15.85 15.47
C VAL A 27 14.95 -16.27 14.17
N GLY A 28 16.07 -15.62 13.83
CA GLY A 28 16.92 -16.01 12.69
C GLY A 28 16.34 -15.71 11.31
N THR A 29 15.21 -15.00 11.23
CA THR A 29 14.58 -14.60 9.96
C THR A 29 14.66 -13.09 9.80
N PRO A 30 15.13 -12.57 8.65
CA PRO A 30 15.10 -11.12 8.38
C PRO A 30 13.67 -10.57 8.47
N LEU A 31 13.53 -9.46 9.18
CA LEU A 31 12.25 -8.83 9.48
C LEU A 31 12.03 -7.58 8.63
N LEU A 32 10.78 -7.41 8.24
CA LEU A 32 10.24 -6.20 7.62
C LEU A 32 8.94 -5.87 8.35
N LEU A 33 8.99 -4.92 9.28
CA LEU A 33 7.89 -4.54 10.16
C LEU A 33 7.41 -3.15 9.77
N GLY A 34 6.16 -3.04 9.32
CA GLY A 34 5.53 -1.77 8.97
C GLY A 34 4.42 -1.42 9.94
N GLY A 35 4.14 -0.14 10.14
CA GLY A 35 2.91 0.28 10.82
C GLY A 35 3.06 1.54 11.66
N ASP A 36 2.05 1.78 12.49
CA ASP A 36 2.01 2.90 13.43
C ASP A 36 2.62 2.47 14.76
N TRP A 37 3.78 3.04 15.06
CA TRP A 37 4.52 2.74 16.28
C TRP A 37 4.13 3.67 17.43
N ASN A 38 3.26 4.65 17.17
CA ASN A 38 2.84 5.69 18.10
C ASN A 38 4.02 6.47 18.74
N CYS A 39 5.24 6.33 18.22
CA CYS A 39 6.48 6.79 18.83
C CYS A 39 7.24 7.77 17.94
N VAL A 40 7.65 8.89 18.56
CA VAL A 40 8.53 9.87 17.94
C VAL A 40 9.98 9.52 18.29
N ALA A 41 10.80 9.21 17.29
CA ALA A 41 12.20 8.83 17.53
C ALA A 41 13.11 10.05 17.71
N ASP A 42 12.96 11.06 16.85
CA ASP A 42 13.87 12.21 16.79
C ASP A 42 13.10 13.54 16.68
N ASN A 43 13.75 14.68 16.94
CA ASN A 43 13.16 15.99 16.69
C ASN A 43 12.96 16.27 15.19
N LEU A 44 13.72 15.62 14.30
CA LEU A 44 13.47 15.62 12.85
C LEU A 44 12.15 14.93 12.47
N ASP A 45 11.56 14.17 13.38
CA ASP A 45 10.24 13.56 13.20
C ASP A 45 9.11 14.46 13.73
N LEU A 46 9.39 15.71 14.13
CA LEU A 46 8.41 16.65 14.67
C LEU A 46 8.32 17.91 13.85
N VAL A 47 7.11 18.33 13.50
CA VAL A 47 6.81 19.60 12.83
C VAL A 47 5.83 20.37 13.71
N GLY A 48 6.26 21.52 14.23
CA GLY A 48 5.56 22.21 15.32
C GLY A 48 5.69 21.49 16.67
N GLY A 49 5.33 22.18 17.76
CA GLY A 49 5.44 21.68 19.13
C GLY A 49 6.83 21.78 19.75
N GLN A 50 6.91 21.47 21.06
CA GLN A 50 8.15 21.61 21.86
C GLN A 50 9.08 20.40 21.69
N PRO A 51 10.33 20.59 21.22
CA PRO A 51 11.33 19.53 21.11
C PRO A 51 11.60 18.80 22.44
N GLY A 52 12.03 17.54 22.36
CA GLY A 52 12.54 16.79 23.52
C GLY A 52 11.49 16.20 24.49
N THR A 53 10.20 16.47 24.31
CA THR A 53 9.13 16.03 25.23
C THR A 53 8.37 14.77 24.78
N ARG A 54 8.61 14.31 23.54
CA ARG A 54 7.79 13.28 22.88
C ARG A 54 8.53 11.96 22.62
N GLN A 55 9.84 11.91 22.83
CA GLN A 55 10.65 10.72 22.57
C GLN A 55 10.63 9.67 23.68
N HIS A 56 9.90 9.88 24.78
CA HIS A 56 9.90 8.94 25.90
C HIS A 56 9.52 7.51 25.49
N GLY A 57 8.38 7.32 24.80
CA GLY A 57 7.93 5.99 24.37
C GLY A 57 8.88 5.31 23.38
N PHE A 58 9.60 6.11 22.58
CA PHE A 58 10.67 5.60 21.73
C PHE A 58 11.83 5.08 22.58
N ARG A 59 12.37 5.91 23.47
CA ARG A 59 13.55 5.60 24.29
C ARG A 59 13.32 4.43 25.25
N SER A 60 12.15 4.37 25.89
CA SER A 60 11.86 3.35 26.90
C SER A 60 11.33 2.04 26.30
N GLY A 61 10.86 2.03 25.06
CA GLY A 61 10.16 0.90 24.47
C GLY A 61 10.68 0.49 23.10
N LEU A 62 10.50 1.35 22.09
CA LEU A 62 10.79 1.01 20.70
C LEU A 62 12.28 0.85 20.41
N LEU A 63 13.13 1.71 20.97
CA LEU A 63 14.58 1.65 20.75
C LEU A 63 15.19 0.35 21.28
N PRO A 64 14.92 -0.11 22.52
CA PRO A 64 15.37 -1.42 22.98
C PRO A 64 14.84 -2.58 22.11
N PHE A 65 13.59 -2.51 21.65
CA PHE A 65 13.03 -3.50 20.72
C PHE A 65 13.80 -3.55 19.39
N GLN A 66 14.11 -2.39 18.82
CA GLN A 66 14.93 -2.28 17.60
C GLN A 66 16.32 -2.87 17.81
N GLN A 67 16.98 -2.52 18.92
CA GLN A 67 18.32 -3.00 19.25
C GLN A 67 18.36 -4.51 19.44
N ALA A 68 17.36 -5.08 20.14
CA ALA A 68 17.28 -6.53 20.38
C ALA A 68 17.15 -7.35 19.09
N LEU A 69 16.56 -6.78 18.03
CA LEU A 69 16.29 -7.46 16.77
C LEU A 69 17.15 -6.98 15.59
N GLY A 70 18.09 -6.04 15.83
CA GLY A 70 18.90 -5.43 14.77
C GLY A 70 18.07 -4.75 13.69
N LEU A 71 17.11 -3.90 14.10
CA LEU A 71 16.16 -3.23 13.21
C LEU A 71 16.46 -1.73 13.06
N GLN A 72 16.42 -1.25 11.82
CA GLN A 72 16.62 0.15 11.47
C GLN A 72 15.39 0.74 10.81
N ASP A 73 15.16 2.03 11.03
CA ASP A 73 14.13 2.80 10.32
C ASP A 73 14.59 3.10 8.89
N ALA A 74 14.00 2.40 7.91
CA ALA A 74 14.36 2.53 6.50
C ALA A 74 14.27 3.97 5.98
N PHE A 75 13.28 4.75 6.44
CA PHE A 75 13.14 6.14 6.02
C PHE A 75 14.30 6.98 6.54
N ARG A 76 14.65 6.84 7.82
CA ARG A 76 15.72 7.63 8.45
C ARG A 76 17.10 7.25 7.90
N CYS A 77 17.33 5.98 7.56
CA CYS A 77 18.57 5.55 6.91
C CYS A 77 18.80 6.20 5.55
N LEU A 78 17.75 6.28 4.71
CA LEU A 78 17.84 6.90 3.39
C LEU A 78 17.78 8.44 3.45
N HIS A 79 17.14 9.00 4.48
CA HIS A 79 16.96 10.44 4.63
C HIS A 79 17.40 10.94 6.01
N PRO A 80 18.71 10.91 6.34
CA PRO A 80 19.19 11.15 7.70
C PRO A 80 18.78 12.50 8.29
N GLN A 81 18.73 13.54 7.46
CA GLN A 81 18.43 14.93 7.86
C GLN A 81 17.03 15.39 7.44
N ALA A 82 16.24 14.55 6.77
CA ALA A 82 14.92 14.98 6.33
C ALA A 82 13.98 15.15 7.52
N LYS A 83 13.27 16.28 7.50
CA LYS A 83 12.17 16.54 8.41
C LYS A 83 10.89 16.09 7.75
N GLU A 84 10.18 15.14 8.37
CA GLU A 84 8.92 14.62 7.85
C GLU A 84 7.95 14.24 8.96
N PHE A 85 6.67 14.13 8.62
CA PHE A 85 5.60 13.67 9.51
C PHE A 85 4.64 12.72 8.78
N THR A 86 4.00 11.83 9.54
CA THR A 86 2.97 10.91 9.03
C THR A 86 1.64 11.07 9.73
N TYR A 87 1.54 11.91 10.75
CA TYR A 87 0.31 12.19 11.47
C TYR A 87 0.30 13.64 11.93
N THR A 88 -0.88 14.27 11.91
CA THR A 88 -1.11 15.62 12.45
C THR A 88 -2.14 15.51 13.57
N ALA A 89 -1.78 16.02 14.76
CA ALA A 89 -2.68 16.01 15.90
C ALA A 89 -4.01 16.73 15.58
N THR A 90 -5.12 16.28 16.17
CA THR A 90 -6.47 16.80 15.89
C THR A 90 -6.62 18.31 16.10
N ASN A 91 -5.88 18.88 17.05
CA ASN A 91 -5.85 20.33 17.30
C ASN A 91 -4.92 21.09 16.33
N ASN A 92 -4.31 20.38 15.38
CA ASN A 92 -3.31 20.83 14.40
C ASN A 92 -2.10 21.55 14.98
N ALA A 93 -1.88 21.47 16.30
CA ALA A 93 -0.80 22.19 16.98
C ALA A 93 0.58 21.55 16.73
N SER A 94 0.60 20.33 16.20
CA SER A 94 1.84 19.60 15.92
C SER A 94 1.60 18.41 15.01
N SER A 95 2.61 18.06 14.23
CA SER A 95 2.67 16.85 13.43
C SER A 95 3.89 16.02 13.79
N ALA A 96 3.77 14.70 13.66
CA ALA A 96 4.81 13.75 14.02
C ALA A 96 4.93 12.61 13.00
N ARG A 97 6.13 12.08 12.82
CA ARG A 97 6.35 10.80 12.11
C ARG A 97 6.33 9.66 13.10
N ILE A 98 5.23 8.93 13.12
CA ILE A 98 4.98 7.79 14.02
C ILE A 98 4.81 6.48 13.25
N ASP A 99 4.55 6.56 11.95
CA ASP A 99 4.48 5.43 11.03
C ASP A 99 5.87 5.15 10.45
N ARG A 100 6.30 3.87 10.47
CA ARG A 100 7.66 3.48 10.05
C ARG A 100 7.69 2.08 9.46
N TRP A 101 8.67 1.88 8.58
CA TRP A 101 9.18 0.56 8.23
C TRP A 101 10.49 0.30 8.99
N LEU A 102 10.45 -0.64 9.92
CA LEU A 102 11.62 -1.17 10.62
C LEU A 102 12.12 -2.42 9.89
N VAL A 103 13.39 -2.39 9.50
CA VAL A 103 13.99 -3.37 8.60
C VAL A 103 15.23 -3.95 9.26
N SER A 104 15.39 -5.27 9.22
CA SER A 104 16.62 -5.91 9.70
C SER A 104 17.86 -5.38 8.98
N ASP A 105 18.95 -5.19 9.73
CA ASP A 105 20.22 -4.66 9.22
C ASP A 105 20.69 -5.37 7.93
N GLY A 106 20.57 -6.70 7.88
CA GLY A 106 20.96 -7.50 6.70
C GLY A 106 20.10 -7.28 5.45
N LEU A 107 18.87 -6.76 5.60
CA LEU A 107 17.99 -6.44 4.47
C LEU A 107 18.09 -4.97 4.05
N LEU A 108 18.63 -4.10 4.91
CA LEU A 108 18.73 -2.67 4.67
C LEU A 108 19.47 -2.31 3.35
N PRO A 109 20.57 -2.98 2.95
CA PRO A 109 21.22 -2.73 1.66
C PRO A 109 20.32 -2.98 0.44
N SER A 110 19.26 -3.78 0.60
CA SER A 110 18.28 -4.03 -0.46
C SER A 110 17.19 -2.95 -0.51
N VAL A 111 17.15 -2.01 0.43
CA VAL A 111 16.15 -0.93 0.43
C VAL A 111 16.65 0.22 -0.45
N SER A 112 16.01 0.45 -1.58
CA SER A 112 16.45 1.44 -2.59
C SER A 112 15.67 2.75 -2.55
N ALA A 113 14.48 2.77 -1.91
CA ALA A 113 13.70 3.99 -1.74
C ALA A 113 12.84 3.91 -0.48
N ALA A 114 12.60 5.07 0.13
CA ALA A 114 11.61 5.27 1.19
C ALA A 114 10.96 6.65 1.01
N SER A 115 9.65 6.75 1.17
CA SER A 115 8.92 8.01 1.02
C SER A 115 7.65 8.03 1.85
N VAL A 116 7.26 9.21 2.34
CA VAL A 116 5.92 9.44 2.88
C VAL A 116 4.96 9.74 1.72
N SER A 117 3.79 9.11 1.72
CA SER A 117 2.78 9.21 0.68
C SER A 117 1.43 9.63 1.26
N ASP A 118 0.76 10.54 0.57
CA ASP A 118 -0.59 10.97 0.94
C ASP A 118 -1.60 9.82 0.81
N LEU A 119 -2.34 9.57 1.89
CA LEU A 119 -3.51 8.70 1.91
C LEU A 119 -4.74 9.60 2.05
N ILE A 120 -5.42 9.85 0.93
CA ILE A 120 -6.48 10.87 0.81
C ILE A 120 -7.63 10.69 1.82
N LEU A 121 -7.82 9.48 2.36
CA LEU A 121 -8.92 9.12 3.25
C LEU A 121 -8.47 8.76 4.68
N SER A 122 -7.22 9.06 5.05
CA SER A 122 -6.70 8.80 6.39
C SER A 122 -6.09 10.08 6.97
N ASP A 123 -6.21 10.21 8.29
CA ASP A 123 -5.47 11.19 9.09
C ASP A 123 -3.97 10.84 9.22
N HIS A 124 -3.58 9.64 8.79
CA HIS A 124 -2.20 9.22 8.60
C HIS A 124 -1.76 9.29 7.14
N TYR A 125 -0.49 9.62 6.94
CA TYR A 125 0.23 9.45 5.69
C TYR A 125 0.91 8.09 5.69
N GLY A 126 0.86 7.39 4.56
CA GLY A 126 1.51 6.09 4.41
C GLY A 126 3.01 6.22 4.27
N VAL A 127 3.77 5.27 4.83
CA VAL A 127 5.20 5.13 4.51
C VAL A 127 5.36 4.01 3.49
N ALA A 128 5.96 4.37 2.36
CA ALA A 128 6.29 3.48 1.27
C ALA A 128 7.78 3.19 1.27
N ILE A 129 8.17 1.92 1.14
CA ILE A 129 9.56 1.52 0.87
C ILE A 129 9.64 0.67 -0.38
N THR A 130 10.79 0.70 -1.04
CA THR A 130 11.16 -0.20 -2.12
C THR A 130 12.27 -1.12 -1.67
N VAL A 131 12.02 -2.43 -1.77
CA VAL A 131 13.03 -3.47 -1.49
C VAL A 131 13.36 -4.20 -2.78
N SER A 132 14.64 -4.30 -3.09
CA SER A 132 15.20 -4.92 -4.30
C SER A 132 16.41 -5.77 -3.91
N PRO A 133 16.19 -7.02 -3.44
CA PRO A 133 17.28 -7.94 -3.14
C PRO A 133 18.09 -8.25 -4.39
N ALA A 134 19.43 -8.31 -4.27
CA ALA A 134 20.33 -8.54 -5.40
C ALA A 134 20.04 -9.87 -6.13
N ASP A 135 19.69 -10.91 -5.37
CA ASP A 135 19.41 -12.24 -5.90
C ASP A 135 17.92 -12.50 -6.14
N ALA A 136 17.09 -11.45 -6.14
CA ALA A 136 15.67 -11.61 -6.42
C ALA A 136 15.47 -12.08 -7.87
N PRO A 137 14.78 -13.22 -8.10
CA PRO A 137 14.47 -13.62 -9.46
C PRO A 137 13.61 -12.56 -10.14
N PRO A 138 13.76 -12.34 -11.45
CA PRO A 138 12.91 -11.41 -12.17
C PRO A 138 11.45 -11.79 -11.97
N ARG A 139 10.67 -10.86 -11.42
CA ARG A 139 9.23 -11.08 -11.26
C ARG A 139 8.60 -11.15 -12.65
N GLY A 140 8.04 -12.31 -12.98
CA GLY A 140 7.22 -12.44 -14.19
C GLY A 140 5.95 -11.58 -14.10
N PRO A 141 5.17 -11.47 -15.19
CA PRO A 141 3.93 -10.68 -15.22
C PRO A 141 2.88 -11.13 -14.19
N GLY A 142 3.10 -12.28 -13.53
CA GLY A 142 2.14 -12.90 -12.64
C GLY A 142 1.01 -13.57 -13.41
N LEU A 143 0.15 -14.26 -12.69
CA LEU A 143 -1.15 -14.65 -13.24
C LEU A 143 -2.04 -13.42 -13.20
N TRP A 144 -2.64 -13.08 -14.34
CA TRP A 144 -3.67 -12.04 -14.33
C TRP A 144 -4.85 -12.52 -13.49
N SER A 145 -5.23 -11.71 -12.51
CA SER A 145 -6.42 -11.90 -11.71
C SER A 145 -7.29 -10.66 -11.83
N MET A 146 -8.59 -10.87 -11.96
CA MET A 146 -9.55 -9.79 -12.00
C MET A 146 -9.79 -9.25 -10.59
N PRO A 147 -9.71 -7.92 -10.37
CA PRO A 147 -10.09 -7.34 -9.08
C PRO A 147 -11.55 -7.66 -8.75
N SER A 148 -11.78 -8.22 -7.56
CA SER A 148 -13.11 -8.68 -7.12
C SER A 148 -14.16 -7.57 -7.17
N ALA A 149 -13.77 -6.35 -6.81
CA ALA A 149 -14.60 -5.15 -6.85
C ALA A 149 -15.19 -4.85 -8.25
N ILE A 150 -14.46 -5.17 -9.33
CA ILE A 150 -14.92 -4.89 -10.70
C ILE A 150 -16.08 -5.82 -11.10
N ILE A 151 -16.12 -7.05 -10.56
CA ILE A 151 -17.19 -8.01 -10.84
C ILE A 151 -18.55 -7.45 -10.41
N SER A 152 -18.56 -6.68 -9.32
CA SER A 152 -19.77 -6.04 -8.79
C SER A 152 -20.12 -4.71 -9.48
N HIS A 153 -19.23 -4.15 -10.30
CA HIS A 153 -19.40 -2.83 -10.89
C HIS A 153 -20.55 -2.80 -11.91
N PRO A 154 -21.57 -1.94 -11.76
CA PRO A 154 -22.75 -1.94 -12.63
C PRO A 154 -22.42 -1.79 -14.12
N ALA A 155 -21.53 -0.86 -14.48
CA ALA A 155 -21.15 -0.66 -15.88
C ALA A 155 -20.39 -1.88 -16.46
N PHE A 156 -19.64 -2.62 -15.63
CA PHE A 156 -18.98 -3.85 -16.06
C PHE A 156 -20.00 -4.96 -16.31
N LYS A 157 -20.98 -5.13 -15.42
CA LYS A 157 -22.07 -6.10 -15.59
C LYS A 157 -22.85 -5.85 -16.88
N THR A 158 -23.21 -4.60 -17.15
CA THR A 158 -23.91 -4.21 -18.38
C THR A 158 -23.05 -4.52 -19.62
N LEU A 159 -21.79 -4.10 -19.61
CA LEU A 159 -20.86 -4.37 -20.71
C LEU A 159 -20.71 -5.88 -20.95
N MET A 160 -20.45 -6.65 -19.90
CA MET A 160 -20.19 -8.08 -20.01
C MET A 160 -21.43 -8.85 -20.49
N THR A 161 -22.62 -8.48 -20.00
CA THR A 161 -23.88 -9.07 -20.47
C THR A 161 -24.08 -8.84 -21.97
N ALA A 162 -23.87 -7.62 -22.44
CA ALA A 162 -23.97 -7.30 -23.86
C ALA A 162 -22.93 -8.06 -24.70
N GLN A 163 -21.67 -8.11 -24.24
CA GLN A 163 -20.59 -8.81 -24.95
C GLN A 163 -20.83 -10.32 -25.05
N ILE A 164 -21.36 -10.95 -24.00
CA ILE A 164 -21.75 -12.36 -24.03
C ILE A 164 -22.90 -12.57 -25.02
N GLN A 165 -23.93 -11.72 -25.00
CA GLN A 165 -25.07 -11.82 -25.94
C GLN A 165 -24.61 -11.68 -27.39
N THR A 166 -23.80 -10.67 -27.70
CA THR A 166 -23.22 -10.47 -29.05
C THR A 166 -22.39 -11.67 -29.48
N PHE A 167 -21.53 -12.21 -28.61
CA PHE A 167 -20.74 -13.39 -28.92
C PHE A 167 -21.62 -14.61 -29.24
N LEU A 168 -22.66 -14.84 -28.43
CA LEU A 168 -23.56 -15.97 -28.62
C LEU A 168 -24.38 -15.87 -29.92
N GLN A 169 -24.77 -14.66 -30.32
CA GLN A 169 -25.46 -14.38 -31.59
C GLN A 169 -24.56 -14.60 -32.80
N ALA A 170 -23.30 -14.12 -32.74
CA ALA A 170 -22.34 -14.27 -33.82
C ALA A 170 -21.82 -15.71 -33.99
N ASN A 171 -21.83 -16.49 -32.92
CA ASN A 171 -21.30 -17.86 -32.88
C ASN A 171 -22.41 -18.86 -32.53
N ALA A 172 -23.40 -19.02 -33.42
CA ALA A 172 -24.43 -20.05 -33.28
C ALA A 172 -23.83 -21.47 -33.33
N VAL A 173 -24.52 -22.44 -32.73
CA VAL A 173 -24.08 -23.85 -32.78
C VAL A 173 -24.26 -24.35 -34.22
N THR A 174 -23.15 -24.75 -34.85
CA THR A 174 -23.13 -25.32 -36.19
C THR A 174 -22.39 -26.66 -36.15
N THR A 175 -22.43 -27.40 -37.27
CA THR A 175 -21.60 -28.62 -37.43
C THR A 175 -20.10 -28.31 -37.37
N ALA A 176 -19.69 -27.08 -37.68
CA ALA A 176 -18.29 -26.66 -37.71
C ALA A 176 -17.73 -26.24 -36.33
N LEU A 177 -18.59 -25.88 -35.37
CA LEU A 177 -18.15 -25.35 -34.07
C LEU A 177 -18.86 -26.08 -32.93
N SER A 178 -18.13 -27.01 -32.31
CA SER A 178 -18.65 -27.83 -31.21
C SER A 178 -18.99 -26.96 -29.99
N ARG A 179 -19.87 -27.47 -29.11
CA ARG A 179 -20.20 -26.80 -27.84
C ARG A 179 -18.96 -26.51 -26.99
N ALA A 180 -17.99 -27.44 -26.97
CA ALA A 180 -16.74 -27.28 -26.24
C ALA A 180 -15.89 -26.14 -26.82
N ALA A 181 -15.70 -26.12 -28.15
CA ALA A 181 -14.96 -25.06 -28.82
C ALA A 181 -15.60 -23.68 -28.61
N ARG A 182 -16.94 -23.61 -28.65
CA ARG A 182 -17.70 -22.37 -28.37
C ARG A 182 -17.47 -21.88 -26.94
N TRP A 183 -17.48 -22.78 -25.97
CA TRP A 183 -17.21 -22.45 -24.57
C TRP A 183 -15.78 -21.95 -24.36
N ASP A 184 -14.80 -22.59 -24.99
CA ASP A 184 -13.40 -22.16 -24.92
C ASP A 184 -13.20 -20.77 -25.53
N GLN A 185 -13.79 -20.51 -26.70
CA GLN A 185 -13.75 -19.20 -27.33
C GLN A 185 -14.46 -18.12 -26.49
N LEU A 186 -15.61 -18.43 -25.89
CA LEU A 186 -16.33 -17.50 -25.03
C LEU A 186 -15.50 -17.11 -23.79
N LYS A 187 -14.81 -18.07 -23.15
CA LYS A 187 -13.94 -17.78 -22.01
C LYS A 187 -12.83 -16.80 -22.39
N VAL A 188 -12.20 -17.00 -23.55
CA VAL A 188 -11.15 -16.09 -24.05
C VAL A 188 -11.73 -14.70 -24.29
N HIS A 189 -12.90 -14.61 -24.96
CA HIS A 189 -13.60 -13.34 -25.19
C HIS A 189 -13.90 -12.60 -23.89
N ILE A 190 -14.46 -13.29 -22.89
CA ILE A 190 -14.74 -12.73 -21.56
C ILE A 190 -13.47 -12.20 -20.90
N GLN A 191 -12.37 -12.97 -20.95
CA GLN A 191 -11.11 -12.56 -20.37
C GLN A 191 -10.55 -11.30 -21.05
N ASP A 192 -10.61 -11.21 -22.38
CA ASP A 192 -10.11 -10.05 -23.12
C ASP A 192 -10.93 -8.79 -22.83
N VAL A 193 -12.26 -8.90 -22.83
CA VAL A 193 -13.16 -7.81 -22.43
C VAL A 193 -12.87 -7.37 -20.99
N ALA A 194 -12.69 -8.32 -20.07
CA ALA A 194 -12.40 -8.02 -18.67
C ALA A 194 -11.03 -7.35 -18.49
N ARG A 195 -9.97 -7.85 -19.14
CA ARG A 195 -8.64 -7.22 -19.10
C ARG A 195 -8.67 -5.78 -19.60
N ASN A 196 -9.34 -5.54 -20.74
CA ASN A 196 -9.46 -4.21 -21.31
C ASN A 196 -10.21 -3.25 -20.38
N TYR A 197 -11.35 -3.69 -19.83
CA TYR A 197 -12.12 -2.89 -18.88
C TYR A 197 -11.32 -2.57 -17.61
N CYS A 198 -10.63 -3.57 -17.04
CA CYS A 198 -9.81 -3.35 -15.85
C CYS A 198 -8.68 -2.36 -16.13
N SER A 199 -8.00 -2.50 -17.28
CA SER A 199 -6.92 -1.59 -17.69
C SER A 199 -7.40 -0.14 -17.79
N THR A 200 -8.51 0.10 -18.49
CA THR A 200 -9.07 1.45 -18.65
C THR A 200 -9.56 2.02 -17.32
N PHE A 201 -10.25 1.21 -16.51
CA PHE A 201 -10.71 1.60 -15.19
C PHE A 201 -9.56 2.00 -14.26
N HIS A 202 -8.49 1.21 -14.22
CA HIS A 202 -7.30 1.52 -13.42
C HIS A 202 -6.54 2.75 -13.93
N ALA A 203 -6.42 2.92 -15.25
CA ALA A 203 -5.78 4.10 -15.83
C ALA A 203 -6.53 5.38 -15.44
N GLU A 204 -7.87 5.38 -15.57
CA GLU A 204 -8.68 6.54 -15.20
C GLU A 204 -8.62 6.82 -13.70
N ARG A 205 -8.75 5.80 -12.86
CA ARG A 205 -8.63 5.96 -11.40
C ARG A 205 -7.26 6.48 -10.99
N THR A 206 -6.19 5.99 -11.62
CA THR A 206 -4.82 6.46 -11.38
C THR A 206 -4.66 7.92 -11.78
N ARG A 207 -5.26 8.32 -12.91
CA ARG A 207 -5.27 9.72 -13.37
C ARG A 207 -5.98 10.64 -12.36
N GLN A 208 -7.15 10.24 -11.88
CA GLN A 208 -7.93 10.98 -10.88
C GLN A 208 -7.16 11.12 -9.56
N LEU A 209 -6.62 10.00 -9.05
CA LEU A 209 -5.82 10.01 -7.82
C LEU A 209 -4.55 10.85 -7.93
N ARG A 210 -3.92 10.90 -9.11
CA ARG A 210 -2.72 11.72 -9.33
C ARG A 210 -3.01 13.21 -9.11
N VAL A 211 -4.14 13.71 -9.60
CA VAL A 211 -4.53 15.12 -9.41
C VAL A 211 -4.71 15.44 -7.93
N LEU A 212 -5.41 14.57 -7.21
CA LEU A 212 -5.64 14.72 -5.77
C LEU A 212 -4.33 14.67 -4.97
N ARG A 213 -3.44 13.72 -5.28
CA ARG A 213 -2.11 13.61 -4.64
C ARG A 213 -1.25 14.84 -4.88
N VAL A 214 -1.25 15.42 -6.08
CA VAL A 214 -0.48 16.65 -6.35
C VAL A 214 -1.01 17.81 -5.50
N ARG A 215 -2.33 17.91 -5.31
CA ARG A 215 -2.93 18.96 -4.45
C ARG A 215 -2.59 18.73 -2.97
N ALA A 216 -2.74 17.50 -2.47
CA ALA A 216 -2.40 17.12 -1.11
C ALA A 216 -0.92 17.39 -0.80
N SER A 217 -0.01 16.96 -1.69
CA SER A 217 1.42 17.21 -1.56
C SER A 217 1.78 18.70 -1.51
N LYS A 218 1.12 19.55 -2.31
CA LYS A 218 1.30 21.01 -2.24
C LYS A 218 0.82 21.61 -0.92
N ALA A 219 -0.33 21.18 -0.42
CA ALA A 219 -0.86 21.63 0.88
C ALA A 219 0.09 21.20 2.01
N ARG A 220 0.57 19.96 1.98
CA ARG A 220 1.56 19.43 2.91
C ARG A 220 2.87 20.22 2.89
N ALA A 221 3.40 20.53 1.71
CA ALA A 221 4.61 21.35 1.58
C ALA A 221 4.42 22.77 2.14
N ALA A 222 3.25 23.38 1.90
CA ALA A 222 2.92 24.69 2.48
C ALA A 222 2.86 24.66 4.01
N TYR A 223 2.26 23.61 4.59
CA TYR A 223 2.25 23.39 6.04
C TYR A 223 3.67 23.20 6.60
N MET A 224 4.51 22.40 5.93
CA MET A 224 5.91 22.19 6.34
C MET A 224 6.73 23.48 6.37
N ALA A 225 6.45 24.42 5.45
CA ALA A 225 7.14 25.70 5.37
C ALA A 225 6.68 26.72 6.42
N ALA A 226 5.42 26.65 6.85
CA ALA A 226 4.82 27.61 7.79
C ALA A 226 3.80 26.92 8.72
N PRO A 227 4.27 26.12 9.70
CA PRO A 227 3.39 25.33 10.57
C PRO A 227 2.55 26.19 11.54
N ASP A 228 2.95 27.45 11.78
CA ASP A 228 2.29 28.38 12.71
C ASP A 228 1.25 29.30 12.06
N ARG A 229 1.06 29.25 10.73
CA ARG A 229 0.00 30.02 10.05
C ARG A 229 -1.37 29.39 10.34
N GLU A 230 -2.40 30.20 10.53
CA GLU A 230 -3.78 29.71 10.74
C GLU A 230 -4.18 28.71 9.64
N LEU A 231 -4.32 27.45 10.04
CA LEU A 231 -4.65 26.31 9.17
C LEU A 231 -6.04 26.39 8.54
N SER A 232 -6.86 27.39 8.91
CA SER A 232 -8.12 27.73 8.21
C SER A 232 -7.87 27.96 6.72
N THR A 233 -6.74 28.58 6.35
CA THR A 233 -6.36 28.81 4.96
C THR A 233 -5.88 27.52 4.25
N LEU A 234 -5.26 26.59 4.99
CA LEU A 234 -4.82 25.29 4.45
C LEU A 234 -6.00 24.31 4.26
N ARG A 235 -7.00 24.33 5.16
CA ARG A 235 -8.26 23.60 5.00
C ARG A 235 -9.03 24.02 3.75
N GLN A 236 -9.11 25.32 3.48
CA GLN A 236 -9.77 25.85 2.28
C GLN A 236 -9.06 25.43 0.98
N MET A 237 -7.77 25.07 1.03
CA MET A 237 -7.01 24.50 -0.10
C MET A 237 -7.14 22.96 -0.19
N MET A 238 -7.57 22.30 0.89
CA MET A 238 -7.76 20.85 1.01
C MET A 238 -9.21 20.41 0.80
N GLU A 239 -10.19 21.31 0.89
CA GLU A 239 -11.59 21.01 0.57
C GLU A 239 -11.72 20.55 -0.89
N VAL A 240 -12.23 19.33 -1.04
CA VAL A 240 -12.57 18.74 -2.34
C VAL A 240 -13.89 19.40 -2.78
N PRO A 241 -13.94 20.15 -3.91
CA PRO A 241 -15.22 20.54 -4.47
C PRO A 241 -16.00 19.27 -4.77
N ASN A 242 -17.26 19.23 -4.34
CA ASN A 242 -18.18 18.13 -4.62
C ASN A 242 -18.51 18.16 -6.13
N GLU A 243 -17.60 17.63 -6.96
CA GLU A 243 -17.79 17.50 -8.40
C GLU A 243 -18.80 16.36 -8.66
N PRO A 244 -19.95 16.64 -9.27
CA PRO A 244 -20.95 15.62 -9.57
C PRO A 244 -20.38 14.66 -10.62
N GLY A 245 -19.91 13.51 -10.14
CA GLY A 245 -19.20 12.49 -10.93
C GLY A 245 -18.11 11.75 -10.14
N LEU A 246 -17.71 12.28 -8.98
CA LEU A 246 -16.72 11.69 -8.06
C LEU A 246 -17.35 11.19 -6.74
N SER A 247 -18.65 10.91 -6.72
CA SER A 247 -19.32 10.38 -5.51
C SER A 247 -18.67 9.06 -5.06
N PRO A 248 -18.10 8.98 -3.84
CA PRO A 248 -17.52 7.75 -3.29
C PRO A 248 -18.57 6.69 -2.95
N ASN A 249 -19.85 7.08 -2.88
CA ASN A 249 -20.95 6.27 -2.36
C ASN A 249 -21.51 5.25 -3.36
N ASN A 250 -20.65 4.41 -3.95
CA ASN A 250 -21.08 3.21 -4.66
C ASN A 250 -20.34 1.98 -4.12
N GLY A 251 -20.50 1.65 -2.83
CA GLY A 251 -20.37 0.30 -2.26
C GLY A 251 -19.08 -0.52 -2.53
N LEU A 252 -18.02 0.09 -3.07
CA LEU A 252 -16.79 -0.57 -3.50
C LEU A 252 -15.66 -0.47 -2.47
N GLU A 253 -15.86 0.33 -1.42
CA GLU A 253 -14.87 0.62 -0.38
C GLU A 253 -14.54 -0.61 0.48
N ASN A 254 -15.53 -1.49 0.73
CA ASN A 254 -15.32 -2.71 1.52
C ASN A 254 -14.60 -3.85 0.77
N ALA A 255 -14.45 -3.78 -0.56
CA ALA A 255 -13.91 -4.88 -1.36
C ALA A 255 -12.38 -4.82 -1.56
N LEU A 256 -11.76 -3.65 -1.40
CA LEU A 256 -10.30 -3.50 -1.59
C LEU A 256 -9.49 -3.71 -0.30
N LEU A 257 -10.11 -3.50 0.86
CA LEU A 257 -9.51 -3.82 2.16
C LEU A 257 -9.44 -5.33 2.41
N SER A 258 -10.35 -6.12 1.82
CA SER A 258 -10.35 -7.58 1.92
C SER A 258 -9.40 -8.29 0.94
N ASP A 259 -9.08 -7.69 -0.22
CA ASP A 259 -8.14 -8.30 -1.18
C ASP A 259 -6.66 -8.18 -0.75
N GLN A 260 -6.31 -7.23 0.14
CA GLN A 260 -4.95 -7.13 0.69
C GLN A 260 -4.68 -8.11 1.86
N SER A 261 -5.71 -8.64 2.51
CA SER A 261 -5.57 -9.60 3.61
C SER A 261 -5.45 -11.06 3.16
N MET A 262 -5.75 -11.37 1.90
CA MET A 262 -5.77 -12.74 1.36
C MET A 262 -4.43 -13.23 0.77
N ALA A 263 -3.36 -12.43 0.84
CA ALA A 263 -2.04 -12.78 0.29
C ALA A 263 -1.17 -13.68 1.21
N SER A 264 -1.79 -14.46 2.12
CA SER A 264 -1.09 -15.47 2.91
C SER A 264 -1.82 -16.82 2.83
N ASN A 265 -1.46 -17.66 1.85
CA ASN A 265 -1.76 -19.09 1.94
C ASN A 265 -0.61 -19.92 1.32
N PRO A 266 0.14 -20.71 2.10
CA PRO A 266 1.23 -21.52 1.56
C PRO A 266 0.68 -22.88 1.11
N ARG A 267 0.52 -23.10 -0.21
CA ARG A 267 0.29 -24.46 -0.73
C ARG A 267 1.61 -25.10 -1.15
N LYS A 268 1.99 -26.13 -0.39
CA LYS A 268 2.98 -27.15 -0.74
C LYS A 268 2.61 -27.81 -2.08
N GLY A 269 3.57 -27.93 -3.01
CA GLY A 269 3.40 -28.65 -4.27
C GLY A 269 4.76 -29.00 -4.87
N GLN A 270 4.99 -30.31 -5.00
CA GLN A 270 6.23 -30.94 -5.47
C GLN A 270 6.63 -30.53 -6.89
N ALA A 271 7.94 -30.35 -7.11
CA ALA A 271 8.53 -30.13 -8.41
C ALA A 271 8.63 -31.44 -9.22
N LYS A 272 8.19 -31.41 -10.48
CA LYS A 272 8.65 -32.32 -11.54
C LYS A 272 9.29 -31.50 -12.66
N ARG A 273 10.50 -31.92 -13.05
CA ARG A 273 11.33 -31.37 -14.12
C ARG A 273 10.78 -31.69 -15.52
N SER A 274 10.83 -30.69 -16.40
CA SER A 274 11.20 -30.72 -17.83
C SER A 274 11.16 -29.26 -18.30
N GLY A 275 11.98 -28.69 -19.19
CA GLY A 275 12.92 -29.17 -20.19
C GLY A 275 12.83 -28.20 -21.38
N ALA A 276 13.73 -27.20 -21.42
CA ALA A 276 14.19 -26.39 -22.57
C ALA A 276 13.21 -25.61 -23.49
N LYS A 277 13.41 -24.29 -23.69
CA LYS A 277 14.22 -23.68 -24.78
C LYS A 277 14.11 -22.15 -24.73
N THR A 278 15.24 -21.50 -25.00
CA THR A 278 15.52 -20.06 -25.04
C THR A 278 14.88 -19.34 -26.24
N THR A 279 14.41 -18.10 -26.04
CA THR A 279 14.67 -16.99 -26.99
C THR A 279 14.81 -15.68 -26.20
N SER A 280 15.89 -14.97 -26.46
CA SER A 280 16.28 -13.70 -25.89
C SER A 280 15.60 -12.55 -26.63
N HIS A 281 14.91 -11.67 -25.91
CA HIS A 281 14.80 -10.27 -26.32
C HIS A 281 14.91 -9.36 -25.10
N ASP A 282 15.89 -8.47 -25.19
CA ASP A 282 16.25 -7.47 -24.21
C ASP A 282 15.10 -6.50 -23.95
N GLY A 283 14.86 -6.27 -22.65
CA GLY A 283 13.91 -5.29 -22.16
C GLY A 283 14.07 -5.14 -20.65
N LYS A 284 15.16 -4.50 -20.22
CA LYS A 284 15.39 -4.14 -18.82
C LYS A 284 14.31 -3.18 -18.35
N ALA A 285 13.32 -3.70 -17.63
CA ALA A 285 12.47 -2.92 -16.74
C ALA A 285 12.51 -3.58 -15.36
N GLY A 286 13.49 -3.20 -14.54
CA GLY A 286 13.53 -3.56 -13.13
C GLY A 286 12.30 -2.94 -12.45
N HIS A 287 11.41 -3.79 -11.94
CA HIS A 287 10.19 -3.36 -11.28
C HIS A 287 10.32 -3.44 -9.75
N VAL A 288 9.89 -2.36 -9.13
CA VAL A 288 10.04 -1.94 -7.73
C VAL A 288 8.88 -2.47 -6.89
N MET A 289 9.17 -3.07 -5.73
CA MET A 289 8.14 -3.54 -4.78
C MET A 289 7.84 -2.42 -3.77
N THR A 290 6.78 -1.65 -4.02
CA THR A 290 6.33 -0.57 -3.12
C THR A 290 5.29 -1.11 -2.13
N HIS A 291 5.62 -1.12 -0.83
CA HIS A 291 4.67 -1.50 0.22
C HIS A 291 4.23 -0.29 1.02
N VAL A 292 2.92 -0.05 1.07
CA VAL A 292 2.28 1.00 1.88
C VAL A 292 1.61 0.33 3.07
N CYS A 293 1.93 0.78 4.29
CA CYS A 293 1.21 0.32 5.48
C CYS A 293 -0.09 1.13 5.63
N HIS A 294 -1.20 0.44 5.92
CA HIS A 294 -2.51 1.02 6.16
C HIS A 294 -2.98 0.62 7.57
N CYS A 295 -3.51 1.56 8.34
CA CYS A 295 -4.43 1.26 9.43
C CYS A 295 -5.86 1.43 8.91
N VAL A 296 -6.67 0.37 9.03
CA VAL A 296 -8.12 0.48 8.89
C VAL A 296 -8.65 0.63 10.31
N LEU A 297 -9.33 1.74 10.59
CA LEU A 297 -10.11 1.88 11.82
C LEU A 297 -11.20 0.81 11.78
N GLN A 298 -11.12 -0.15 12.70
CA GLN A 298 -12.22 -1.04 12.99
C GLN A 298 -13.14 -0.26 13.94
N GLU A 299 -14.26 0.24 13.42
CA GLU A 299 -15.34 0.72 14.28
C GLU A 299 -15.98 -0.51 14.97
N ASP A 300 -16.19 -0.39 16.28
CA ASP A 300 -16.75 -1.43 17.17
C ASP A 300 -18.17 -1.89 16.76
#